data_AF-A0A7Y7NKF3-F1
#
_entry.id   AF-A0A7Y7NKF3-F1
#
_cell.length_a   1.000
_cell.length_b   1.000
_cell.length_c   1.000
_cell.angle_alpha   90.00
_cell.angle_beta   90.00
_cell.angle_gamma   90.00
#
_symmetry.space_group_name_H-M   'P 1'
#
loop_
_entity.id
_entity.type
_entity.pdbx_description
1 polymer ?
#
loop_
_entity_poly.entity_id
_entity_poly.type
_entity_poly.pdbx_seq_one_letter_code
_entity_poly.pdbx_strand_id
1 'polypeptide(L)'
;MKKLLYLIPVFLLFIGCNNKEVEKLKLENQQLLTETNSKDSIINDFFGSFDQIEGNLSEIKAKEGVISQSASQNNEIKQDARQKINDDIQTINDLMQKNKQAIASLKNKLKSSNMKIKKLEEMLARYEKQLQDKDVEIEQLKKKLLDLNFTVETLNASVDTLKRVNKAKEEIISQKVDEMNTAYYALGTEKELKENKVISKSGGFIGIGRNQKVQQDFNTEYFKKIDITKLTFIPINAKKAKLLTSHPTSSYTLEGTDKKVEKLVITNSKEFWKVSKYLIIVID
;
A
#
# COMPACT_ATOMS: atom_id res chain seq x y z
N MET A 1 -28.24 73.12 -41.48
CA MET A 1 -27.33 72.35 -42.36
C MET A 1 -26.61 71.34 -41.46
N LYS A 2 -27.17 70.13 -41.28
CA LYS A 2 -26.83 68.91 -42.02
C LYS A 2 -25.32 68.63 -42.03
N LYS A 3 -24.86 67.80 -41.07
CA LYS A 3 -23.90 66.69 -41.22
C LYS A 3 -23.46 66.23 -39.82
N LEU A 4 -24.39 65.64 -39.09
CA LEU A 4 -24.15 64.94 -37.83
C LEU A 4 -24.75 63.54 -37.96
N LEU A 5 -24.12 62.69 -38.76
CA LEU A 5 -24.44 61.27 -38.87
C LEU A 5 -23.27 60.61 -39.59
N TYR A 6 -22.97 59.35 -39.26
CA TYR A 6 -21.86 58.53 -39.76
C TYR A 6 -20.53 58.60 -38.97
N LEU A 7 -20.56 58.26 -37.68
CA LEU A 7 -19.42 57.58 -37.07
C LEU A 7 -19.76 56.67 -35.87
N ILE A 8 -20.90 55.97 -35.92
CA ILE A 8 -21.20 54.89 -34.97
C ILE A 8 -21.95 53.82 -35.78
N PRO A 9 -21.27 52.77 -36.25
CA PRO A 9 -21.42 51.49 -35.55
C PRO A 9 -20.22 50.56 -35.76
N VAL A 10 -19.13 50.70 -35.00
CA VAL A 10 -18.05 49.66 -34.99
C VAL A 10 -17.53 49.34 -33.58
N PHE A 11 -17.96 50.06 -32.54
CA PHE A 11 -17.41 49.86 -31.19
C PHE A 11 -18.18 48.88 -30.30
N LEU A 12 -19.24 48.22 -30.79
CA LEU A 12 -20.03 47.26 -30.01
C LEU A 12 -19.65 45.78 -30.20
N LEU A 13 -18.63 45.46 -31.02
CA LEU A 13 -18.24 44.07 -31.28
C LEU A 13 -17.07 43.53 -30.42
N PHE A 14 -16.50 44.33 -29.50
CA PHE A 14 -15.37 43.88 -28.67
C PHE A 14 -15.70 43.47 -27.22
N ILE A 15 -16.97 43.50 -26.80
CA ILE A 15 -17.36 43.09 -25.43
C ILE A 15 -17.72 41.59 -25.35
N GLY A 16 -17.79 40.87 -26.48
CA GLY A 16 -18.35 39.52 -26.55
C GLY A 16 -17.41 38.33 -26.30
N CYS A 17 -16.09 38.52 -26.19
CA CYS A 17 -15.14 37.39 -26.25
C CYS A 17 -14.47 36.97 -24.93
N ASN A 18 -14.73 37.64 -23.80
CA ASN A 18 -14.10 37.29 -22.51
C ASN A 18 -15.01 36.51 -21.54
N ASN A 19 -16.32 36.42 -21.81
CA ASN A 19 -17.27 35.83 -20.86
C ASN A 19 -17.15 34.30 -20.74
N LYS A 20 -16.85 33.59 -21.84
CA LYS A 20 -16.74 32.12 -21.83
C LYS A 20 -15.52 31.63 -21.03
N GLU A 21 -14.42 32.36 -21.12
CA GLU A 21 -13.20 32.03 -20.37
C GLU A 21 -13.37 32.36 -18.88
N VAL A 22 -14.03 33.47 -18.55
CA VAL A 22 -14.40 33.82 -17.17
C VAL A 22 -15.38 32.81 -16.57
N GLU A 23 -16.38 32.34 -17.32
CA GLU A 23 -17.29 31.28 -16.86
C GLU A 23 -16.58 29.94 -16.65
N LYS A 24 -15.69 29.57 -17.59
CA LYS A 24 -14.86 28.36 -17.45
C LYS A 24 -13.96 28.43 -16.21
N LEU A 25 -13.28 29.56 -15.99
CA LEU A 25 -12.44 29.79 -14.81
C LEU A 25 -13.25 29.77 -13.51
N LYS A 26 -14.48 30.32 -13.51
CA LYS A 26 -15.39 30.22 -12.35
C LYS A 26 -15.80 28.78 -12.07
N LEU A 27 -16.13 28.01 -13.12
CA LEU A 27 -16.50 26.60 -12.98
C LEU A 27 -15.32 25.78 -12.47
N GLU A 28 -14.11 25.97 -13.01
CA GLU A 28 -12.89 25.33 -12.51
C GLU A 28 -12.60 25.72 -11.05
N ASN A 29 -12.77 26.99 -10.68
CA ASN A 29 -12.58 27.44 -9.31
C ASN A 29 -13.59 26.80 -8.34
N GLN A 30 -14.86 26.71 -8.75
CA GLN A 30 -15.90 26.02 -7.97
C GLN A 30 -15.63 24.52 -7.82
N GLN A 31 -15.14 23.87 -8.89
CA GLN A 31 -14.73 22.47 -8.84
C GLN A 31 -13.54 22.27 -7.89
N LEU A 32 -12.52 23.13 -7.98
CA LEU A 32 -11.36 23.10 -7.08
C LEU A 32 -11.76 23.34 -5.62
N LEU A 33 -12.67 24.28 -5.34
CA LEU A 33 -13.19 24.51 -4.00
C LEU A 33 -13.92 23.29 -3.45
N THR A 34 -14.73 22.63 -4.29
CA THR A 34 -15.46 21.41 -3.90
C THR A 34 -14.50 20.27 -3.62
N GLU A 35 -13.47 20.09 -4.44
CA GLU A 35 -12.43 19.08 -4.23
C GLU A 35 -11.63 19.34 -2.95
N THR A 36 -11.21 20.59 -2.70
CA THR A 36 -10.51 20.97 -1.46
C THR A 36 -11.37 20.73 -0.22
N ASN A 37 -12.63 21.17 -0.22
CA ASN A 37 -13.55 20.95 0.90
C ASN A 37 -13.76 19.45 1.17
N SER A 38 -13.84 18.63 0.11
CA SER A 38 -13.93 17.18 0.25
C SER A 38 -12.67 16.59 0.87
N LYS A 39 -11.48 17.02 0.45
CA LYS A 39 -10.20 16.58 1.03
C LYS A 39 -10.08 16.99 2.50
N ASP A 40 -10.45 18.22 2.84
CA ASP A 40 -10.42 18.72 4.22
C ASP A 40 -11.36 17.92 5.13
N SER A 41 -12.58 17.62 4.65
CA SER A 41 -13.51 16.76 5.38
C SER A 41 -12.92 15.37 5.62
N ILE A 42 -12.28 14.78 4.61
CA ILE A 42 -11.64 13.47 4.77
C ILE A 42 -10.50 13.56 5.78
N ILE A 43 -9.65 14.58 5.72
CA ILE A 43 -8.54 14.76 6.68
C ILE A 43 -9.07 14.89 8.11
N ASN A 44 -10.14 15.63 8.33
CA ASN A 44 -10.77 15.75 9.65
C ASN A 44 -11.34 14.40 10.14
N ASP A 45 -11.96 13.60 9.26
CA ASP A 45 -12.38 12.23 9.58
C ASP A 45 -11.20 11.35 10.02
N PHE A 46 -10.03 11.48 9.36
CA PHE A 46 -8.82 10.76 9.73
C PHE A 46 -8.35 11.14 11.13
N PHE A 47 -8.28 12.44 11.44
CA PHE A 47 -7.86 12.92 12.76
C PHE A 47 -8.81 12.44 13.86
N GLY A 48 -10.13 12.58 13.68
CA GLY A 48 -11.09 12.08 14.68
C GLY A 48 -10.98 10.56 14.89
N SER A 49 -10.72 9.80 13.83
CA SER A 49 -10.51 8.36 13.94
C SER A 49 -9.19 8.00 14.63
N PHE A 50 -8.13 8.79 14.44
CA PHE A 50 -6.86 8.61 15.14
C PHE A 50 -6.99 8.93 16.63
N ASP A 51 -7.67 10.02 16.99
CA ASP A 51 -7.95 10.36 18.38
C ASP A 51 -8.71 9.23 19.08
N GLN A 52 -9.70 8.64 18.40
CA GLN A 52 -10.42 7.48 18.91
C GLN A 52 -9.52 6.26 19.10
N ILE A 53 -8.64 5.95 18.13
CA ILE A 53 -7.70 4.83 18.24
C ILE A 53 -6.74 5.05 19.41
N GLU A 54 -6.22 6.27 19.58
CA GLU A 54 -5.33 6.61 20.70
C GLU A 54 -6.03 6.51 22.05
N GLY A 55 -7.26 7.02 22.16
CA GLY A 55 -8.08 6.89 23.36
C GLY A 55 -8.29 5.42 23.75
N ASN A 56 -8.69 4.59 22.78
CA ASN A 56 -8.87 3.15 22.99
C ASN A 56 -7.57 2.46 23.41
N LEU A 57 -6.44 2.79 22.77
CA LEU A 57 -5.13 2.21 23.13
C LEU A 57 -4.68 2.61 24.54
N SER A 58 -4.99 3.84 24.96
CA SER A 58 -4.72 4.31 26.32
C SER A 58 -5.55 3.55 27.34
N GLU A 59 -6.84 3.35 27.07
CA GLU A 59 -7.74 2.57 27.93
C GLU A 59 -7.30 1.10 28.02
N ILE A 60 -6.94 0.48 26.90
CA ILE A 60 -6.37 -0.88 26.86
C ILE A 60 -5.17 -0.96 27.80
N LYS A 61 -4.20 -0.03 27.65
CA LYS A 61 -3.00 0.00 28.48
C LYS A 61 -3.31 0.15 29.96
N ALA A 62 -4.27 1.00 30.32
CA ALA A 62 -4.68 1.19 31.71
C ALA A 62 -5.25 -0.12 32.30
N LYS A 63 -6.13 -0.79 31.57
CA LYS A 63 -6.74 -2.07 31.99
C LYS A 63 -5.71 -3.20 32.08
N GLU A 64 -4.81 -3.31 31.11
CA GLU A 64 -3.68 -4.26 31.15
C GLU A 64 -2.80 -4.05 32.39
N GLY A 65 -2.53 -2.79 32.75
CA GLY A 65 -1.76 -2.44 33.94
C GLY A 65 -2.42 -2.93 35.22
N VAL A 66 -3.75 -2.75 35.34
CA VAL A 66 -4.53 -3.25 36.47
C VAL A 66 -4.50 -4.78 36.53
N ILE A 67 -4.71 -5.46 35.40
CA ILE A 67 -4.68 -6.94 35.32
C ILE A 67 -3.30 -7.47 35.70
N SER A 68 -2.23 -6.86 35.18
CA SER A 68 -0.84 -7.25 35.47
C SER A 68 -0.50 -7.10 36.95
N GLN A 69 -0.97 -6.03 37.59
CA GLN A 69 -0.78 -5.82 39.03
C GLN A 69 -1.52 -6.89 39.83
N SER A 70 -2.78 -7.16 39.51
CA SER A 70 -3.57 -8.21 40.18
C SER A 70 -2.98 -9.60 39.99
N ALA A 71 -2.43 -9.91 38.81
CA ALA A 71 -1.78 -11.18 38.52
C ALA A 71 -0.37 -11.35 39.14
N SER A 72 0.20 -10.30 39.74
CA SER A 72 1.54 -10.34 40.34
C SER A 72 1.51 -10.40 41.87
N GLN A 73 0.36 -10.16 42.49
CA GLN A 73 0.15 -10.37 43.91
C GLN A 73 -0.15 -11.87 44.12
N ASN A 74 0.86 -12.65 44.53
CA ASN A 74 0.83 -14.11 44.77
C ASN A 74 -0.14 -14.58 45.89
N ASN A 75 -1.15 -13.78 46.23
CA ASN A 75 -2.20 -14.15 47.16
C ASN A 75 -3.43 -14.62 46.39
N GLU A 76 -4.20 -15.52 47.00
CA GLU A 76 -5.44 -16.05 46.46
C GLU A 76 -6.35 -14.91 45.94
N ILE A 77 -6.50 -14.81 44.62
CA ILE A 77 -7.29 -13.75 43.99
C ILE A 77 -8.77 -13.97 44.39
N LYS A 78 -9.29 -13.04 45.20
CA LYS A 78 -10.70 -13.01 45.62
C LYS A 78 -11.64 -13.04 44.41
N GLN A 79 -12.80 -13.69 44.55
CA GLN A 79 -13.79 -13.87 43.49
C GLN A 79 -14.18 -12.54 42.80
N ASP A 80 -14.36 -11.45 43.55
CA ASP A 80 -14.69 -10.13 42.98
C ASP A 80 -13.60 -9.58 42.07
N ALA A 81 -12.33 -9.79 42.43
CA ALA A 81 -11.19 -9.40 41.59
C ALA A 81 -11.14 -10.24 40.31
N ARG A 82 -11.57 -11.51 40.36
CA ARG A 82 -11.68 -12.37 39.18
C ARG A 82 -12.72 -11.86 38.20
N GLN A 83 -13.91 -11.52 38.69
CA GLN A 83 -14.95 -10.98 37.83
C GLN A 83 -14.48 -9.69 37.14
N LYS A 84 -13.87 -8.77 37.90
CA LYS A 84 -13.34 -7.52 37.35
C LYS A 84 -12.28 -7.74 36.27
N ILE A 85 -11.36 -8.70 36.47
CA ILE A 85 -10.34 -9.04 35.45
C ILE A 85 -11.02 -9.55 34.17
N ASN A 86 -12.06 -10.37 34.29
CA ASN A 86 -12.81 -10.86 33.12
C ASN A 86 -13.47 -9.72 32.36
N ASP A 87 -14.13 -8.79 33.06
CA ASP A 87 -14.79 -7.64 32.46
C ASP A 87 -13.76 -6.70 31.78
N ASP A 88 -12.60 -6.51 32.40
CA ASP A 88 -11.50 -5.73 31.84
C ASP A 88 -10.92 -6.40 30.58
N ILE A 89 -10.77 -7.73 30.55
CA ILE A 89 -10.34 -8.48 29.35
C ILE A 89 -11.38 -8.38 28.23
N GLN A 90 -12.68 -8.47 28.53
CA GLN A 90 -13.74 -8.29 27.53
C GLN A 90 -13.67 -6.90 26.92
N THR A 91 -13.55 -5.88 27.76
CA THR A 91 -13.43 -4.49 27.30
C THR A 91 -12.19 -4.30 26.43
N ILE A 92 -11.05 -4.86 26.83
CA ILE A 92 -9.82 -4.84 26.02
C ILE A 92 -10.06 -5.46 24.64
N ASN A 93 -10.69 -6.64 24.56
CA ASN A 93 -10.95 -7.31 23.29
C ASN A 93 -11.85 -6.46 22.38
N ASP A 94 -12.89 -5.85 22.94
CA ASP A 94 -13.82 -4.99 22.21
C ASP A 94 -13.12 -3.74 21.65
N LEU A 95 -12.29 -3.08 22.45
CA LEU A 95 -11.49 -1.92 22.04
C LEU A 95 -10.47 -2.31 20.95
N MET A 96 -9.82 -3.45 21.10
CA MET A 96 -8.90 -4.00 20.10
C MET A 96 -9.62 -4.25 18.77
N GLN A 97 -10.82 -4.83 18.80
CA GLN A 97 -11.64 -5.06 17.61
C GLN A 97 -12.07 -3.75 16.95
N LYS A 98 -12.57 -2.79 17.74
CA LYS A 98 -12.96 -1.44 17.24
C LYS A 98 -11.78 -0.75 16.55
N ASN A 99 -10.59 -0.80 17.15
CA ASN A 99 -9.38 -0.24 16.56
C ASN A 99 -8.98 -0.93 15.25
N LYS A 100 -9.03 -2.27 15.19
CA LYS A 100 -8.75 -3.04 13.97
C LYS A 100 -9.71 -2.65 12.84
N GLN A 101 -11.00 -2.47 13.15
CA GLN A 101 -12.01 -2.04 12.19
C GLN A 101 -11.79 -0.59 11.73
N ALA A 102 -11.47 0.33 12.65
CA ALA A 102 -11.18 1.72 12.33
C ALA A 102 -9.97 1.84 11.38
N ILE A 103 -8.87 1.15 11.67
CA ILE A 103 -7.68 1.15 10.81
C ILE A 103 -8.01 0.58 9.41
N ALA A 104 -8.77 -0.51 9.33
CA ALA A 104 -9.18 -1.07 8.04
C ALA A 104 -10.03 -0.10 7.22
N SER A 105 -10.99 0.58 7.87
CA SER A 105 -11.82 1.62 7.25
C SER A 105 -10.97 2.79 6.74
N LEU A 106 -10.05 3.30 7.57
CA LEU A 106 -9.14 4.39 7.19
C LEU A 106 -8.21 4.01 6.03
N LYS A 107 -7.67 2.78 6.01
CA LYS A 107 -6.88 2.27 4.87
C LYS A 107 -7.70 2.26 3.58
N ASN A 108 -8.96 1.81 3.66
CA ASN A 108 -9.85 1.80 2.50
C ASN A 108 -10.18 3.22 2.01
N LYS A 109 -10.49 4.16 2.93
CA LYS A 109 -10.71 5.57 2.62
C LYS A 109 -9.47 6.23 1.98
N LEU A 110 -8.27 5.92 2.48
CA LEU A 110 -7.03 6.45 1.92
C LEU A 110 -6.80 5.95 0.49
N LYS A 111 -7.06 4.66 0.25
CA LYS A 111 -6.94 4.05 -1.07
C LYS A 111 -7.97 4.58 -2.07
N SER A 112 -9.22 4.82 -1.64
CA SER A 112 -10.31 5.27 -2.52
C SER A 112 -10.24 6.76 -2.84
N SER A 113 -9.69 7.59 -1.94
CA SER A 113 -9.61 9.05 -2.12
C SER A 113 -8.53 9.51 -3.10
N ASN A 114 -7.71 8.58 -3.66
CA ASN A 114 -6.53 8.88 -4.48
C ASN A 114 -5.55 9.89 -3.83
N MET A 115 -5.69 10.13 -2.53
CA MET A 115 -4.83 11.02 -1.75
C MET A 115 -3.60 10.24 -1.27
N LYS A 116 -2.42 10.68 -1.71
CA LYS A 116 -1.14 10.12 -1.25
C LYS A 116 -0.56 10.97 -0.13
N ILE A 117 -1.15 10.87 1.05
CA ILE A 117 -0.63 11.58 2.24
C ILE A 117 0.23 10.61 3.04
N LYS A 118 1.54 10.62 2.75
CA LYS A 118 2.55 9.77 3.39
C LYS A 118 2.42 9.75 4.92
N LYS A 119 2.09 10.89 5.54
CA LYS A 119 1.94 11.00 6.99
C LYS A 119 0.77 10.17 7.53
N LEU A 120 -0.35 10.09 6.81
CA LEU A 120 -1.49 9.26 7.20
C LEU A 120 -1.14 7.76 7.08
N GLU A 121 -0.40 7.38 6.04
CA GLU A 121 0.10 6.00 5.86
C GLU A 121 1.03 5.60 7.02
N GLU A 122 1.98 6.47 7.39
CA GLU A 122 2.89 6.25 8.52
C GLU A 122 2.13 6.14 9.86
N MET A 123 1.09 6.95 10.06
CA MET A 123 0.25 6.86 11.27
C MET A 123 -0.53 5.55 11.34
N LEU A 124 -1.16 5.14 10.23
CA LEU A 124 -1.87 3.87 10.16
C LEU A 124 -0.93 2.68 10.41
N ALA A 125 0.26 2.69 9.82
CA ALA A 125 1.26 1.65 10.04
C ALA A 125 1.72 1.61 11.51
N ARG A 126 1.90 2.78 12.15
CA ARG A 126 2.23 2.86 13.57
C ARG A 126 1.15 2.26 14.45
N TYR A 127 -0.13 2.62 14.26
CA TYR A 127 -1.21 2.08 15.08
C TYR A 127 -1.41 0.58 14.85
N GLU A 128 -1.23 0.11 13.61
CA GLU A 128 -1.29 -1.32 13.31
C GLU A 128 -0.20 -2.08 14.05
N LYS A 129 1.03 -1.55 14.10
CA LYS A 129 2.12 -2.12 14.87
C LYS A 129 1.82 -2.12 16.38
N GLN A 130 1.30 -1.02 16.93
CA GLN A 130 0.91 -0.95 18.33
C GLN A 130 -0.17 -1.97 18.70
N LEU A 131 -1.17 -2.19 17.83
CA LEU A 131 -2.17 -3.24 18.04
C LEU A 131 -1.57 -4.65 18.01
N GLN A 132 -0.61 -4.91 17.13
CA GLN A 132 0.08 -6.21 17.11
C GLN A 132 0.86 -6.45 18.40
N ASP A 133 1.56 -5.43 18.89
CA ASP A 133 2.31 -5.53 20.14
C ASP A 133 1.36 -5.75 21.32
N LYS A 134 0.22 -5.05 21.35
CA LYS A 134 -0.84 -5.25 22.35
C LYS A 134 -1.49 -6.62 22.28
N ASP A 135 -1.75 -7.15 21.08
CA ASP A 135 -2.26 -8.51 20.93
C ASP A 135 -1.31 -9.53 21.59
N VAL A 136 0.01 -9.36 21.44
CA VAL A 136 1.01 -10.24 22.09
C VAL A 136 0.98 -10.09 23.61
N GLU A 137 0.96 -8.87 24.13
CA GLU A 137 0.89 -8.59 25.57
C GLU A 137 -0.37 -9.19 26.23
N ILE A 138 -1.53 -9.00 25.61
CA ILE A 138 -2.81 -9.54 26.08
C ILE A 138 -2.77 -11.07 26.12
N GLU A 139 -2.21 -11.72 25.11
CA GLU A 139 -2.09 -13.19 25.08
C GLU A 139 -1.14 -13.71 26.18
N GLN A 140 -0.07 -12.97 26.48
CA GLN A 140 0.80 -13.31 27.61
C GLN A 140 0.09 -13.16 28.95
N LEU A 141 -0.67 -12.06 29.14
CA LEU A 141 -1.48 -11.84 30.35
C LEU A 141 -2.51 -12.96 30.53
N LYS A 142 -3.22 -13.34 29.47
CA LYS A 142 -4.18 -14.46 29.51
C LYS A 142 -3.55 -15.77 29.93
N LYS A 143 -2.38 -16.12 29.38
CA LYS A 143 -1.64 -17.33 29.78
C LYS A 143 -1.28 -17.31 31.27
N LYS A 144 -0.74 -16.19 31.75
CA LYS A 144 -0.41 -16.02 33.17
C LYS A 144 -1.64 -16.17 34.08
N LEU A 145 -2.80 -15.67 33.64
CA LEU A 145 -4.05 -15.87 34.37
C LEU A 145 -4.45 -17.35 34.42
N LEU A 146 -4.39 -18.07 33.29
CA LEU A 146 -4.69 -19.52 33.25
C LEU A 146 -3.79 -20.31 34.22
N ASP A 147 -2.49 -19.99 34.27
CA ASP A 147 -1.54 -20.62 35.19
C ASP A 147 -1.88 -20.38 36.67
N LEU A 148 -2.59 -19.29 36.98
CA LEU A 148 -3.09 -18.96 38.32
C LEU A 148 -4.45 -19.63 38.64
N ASN A 149 -4.80 -20.73 37.96
CA ASN A 149 -6.09 -21.44 38.08
C ASN A 149 -7.31 -20.54 37.79
N PHE A 150 -7.15 -19.58 36.89
CA PHE A 150 -8.23 -18.72 36.45
C PHE A 150 -9.03 -19.41 35.35
N THR A 151 -10.11 -20.11 35.70
CA THR A 151 -11.03 -20.68 34.70
C THR A 151 -11.91 -19.57 34.16
N VAL A 152 -11.57 -19.06 32.97
CA VAL A 152 -12.45 -18.16 32.24
C VAL A 152 -13.00 -18.95 31.07
N GLU A 153 -14.23 -19.43 31.20
CA GLU A 153 -14.94 -20.12 30.11
C GLU A 153 -14.93 -19.28 28.82
N THR A 154 -14.82 -17.96 28.93
CA THR A 154 -14.78 -16.99 27.83
C THR A 154 -13.36 -16.74 27.24
N LEU A 155 -12.26 -17.15 27.90
CA LEU A 155 -10.89 -16.97 27.36
C LEU A 155 -10.68 -17.80 26.09
N ASN A 156 -11.23 -19.03 26.06
CA ASN A 156 -11.03 -19.96 24.95
C ASN A 156 -11.64 -19.45 23.64
N ALA A 157 -12.86 -18.90 23.69
CA ALA A 157 -13.53 -18.38 22.49
C ALA A 157 -12.85 -17.13 21.89
N SER A 158 -12.31 -16.25 22.74
CA SER A 158 -11.65 -15.02 22.31
C SER A 158 -10.22 -15.26 21.83
N VAL A 159 -9.47 -16.14 22.50
CA VAL A 159 -8.12 -16.56 22.08
C VAL A 159 -8.17 -17.25 20.71
N ASP A 160 -9.14 -18.15 20.50
CA ASP A 160 -9.27 -18.83 19.21
C ASP A 160 -9.68 -17.87 18.09
N THR A 161 -10.55 -16.90 18.37
CA THR A 161 -10.92 -15.87 17.39
C THR A 161 -9.74 -14.96 17.05
N LEU A 162 -8.98 -14.51 18.05
CA LEU A 162 -7.79 -13.68 17.86
C LEU A 162 -6.67 -14.43 17.12
N LYS A 163 -6.44 -15.71 17.45
CA LYS A 163 -5.51 -16.57 16.70
C LYS A 163 -5.92 -16.72 15.24
N ARG A 164 -7.22 -16.93 14.96
CA ARG A 164 -7.72 -17.00 13.58
C ARG A 164 -7.49 -15.70 12.83
N VAL A 165 -7.76 -14.55 13.45
CA VAL A 165 -7.55 -13.23 12.82
C VAL A 165 -6.06 -12.95 12.59
N ASN A 166 -5.18 -13.25 13.55
CA ASN A 166 -3.74 -13.05 13.38
C ASN A 166 -3.17 -13.98 12.32
N LYS A 167 -3.55 -15.26 12.30
CA LYS A 167 -3.13 -16.19 11.25
C LYS A 167 -3.58 -15.74 9.86
N ALA A 168 -4.83 -15.29 9.71
CA ALA A 168 -5.32 -14.75 8.45
C ALA A 168 -4.56 -13.49 8.01
N LYS A 169 -4.18 -12.61 8.95
CA LYS A 169 -3.35 -11.43 8.66
C LYS A 169 -1.93 -11.81 8.26
N GLU A 170 -1.30 -12.76 8.95
CA GLU A 170 0.04 -13.26 8.60
C GLU A 170 0.05 -13.87 7.20
N GLU A 171 -0.98 -14.64 6.84
CA GLU A 171 -1.14 -15.20 5.49
C GLU A 171 -1.29 -14.09 4.44
N ILE A 172 -2.11 -13.06 4.69
CA ILE A 172 -2.27 -11.92 3.77
C ILE A 172 -0.96 -11.12 3.65
N ILE A 173 -0.26 -10.86 4.75
CA ILE A 173 1.03 -10.15 4.74
C ILE A 173 2.05 -10.96 3.94
N SER A 174 2.14 -12.28 4.18
CA SER A 174 3.04 -13.17 3.46
C SER A 174 2.74 -13.17 1.96
N GLN A 175 1.47 -13.27 1.57
CA GLN A 175 1.05 -13.17 0.17
C GLN A 175 1.41 -11.81 -0.45
N LYS A 176 1.20 -10.72 0.27
CA LYS A 176 1.53 -9.36 -0.21
C LYS A 176 3.04 -9.15 -0.33
N VAL A 177 3.82 -9.68 0.60
CA VAL A 177 5.28 -9.66 0.53
C VAL A 177 5.78 -10.48 -0.66
N ASP A 178 5.21 -11.67 -0.89
CA ASP A 178 5.55 -12.51 -2.06
C ASP A 178 5.18 -11.80 -3.37
N GLU A 179 4.01 -11.16 -3.44
CA GLU A 179 3.57 -10.37 -4.60
C GLU A 179 4.52 -9.17 -4.85
N MET A 180 4.88 -8.43 -3.80
CA MET A 180 5.79 -7.27 -3.90
C MET A 180 7.20 -7.66 -4.33
N ASN A 181 7.66 -8.84 -3.89
CA ASN A 181 8.99 -9.36 -4.18
C ASN A 181 9.04 -10.18 -5.47
N THR A 182 7.89 -10.52 -6.07
CA THR A 182 7.84 -11.19 -7.36
C THR A 182 8.16 -10.23 -8.49
N ALA A 183 9.06 -10.64 -9.37
CA ALA A 183 9.27 -10.04 -10.68
C ALA A 183 9.48 -11.14 -11.73
N TYR A 184 9.59 -10.73 -12.98
CA TYR A 184 9.61 -11.61 -14.13
C TYR A 184 10.70 -11.16 -15.09
N TYR A 185 11.49 -12.09 -15.62
CA TYR A 185 12.43 -11.77 -16.68
C TYR A 185 12.40 -12.75 -17.85
N ALA A 186 12.69 -12.23 -19.04
CA ALA A 186 12.88 -13.00 -20.26
C ALA A 186 14.20 -12.59 -20.93
N LEU A 187 14.91 -13.57 -21.47
CA LEU A 187 16.18 -13.41 -22.16
C LEU A 187 16.13 -14.26 -23.43
N GLY A 188 16.42 -13.64 -24.57
CA GLY A 188 16.43 -14.35 -25.86
C GLY A 188 16.80 -13.42 -27.02
N THR A 189 16.97 -14.01 -28.19
CA THR A 189 17.15 -13.25 -29.44
C THR A 189 15.86 -12.53 -29.80
N GLU A 190 15.96 -11.47 -30.62
CA GLU A 190 14.77 -10.73 -31.05
C GLU A 190 13.75 -11.66 -31.76
N LYS A 191 14.24 -12.66 -32.50
CA LYS A 191 13.39 -13.66 -33.17
C LYS A 191 12.64 -14.53 -32.16
N GLU A 192 13.33 -15.10 -31.17
CA GLU A 192 12.72 -15.94 -30.13
C GLU A 192 11.69 -15.17 -29.31
N LEU A 193 12.00 -13.93 -28.92
CA LEU A 193 11.11 -13.09 -28.13
C LEU A 193 9.85 -12.69 -28.94
N LYS A 194 9.95 -12.53 -30.27
CA LYS A 194 8.79 -12.29 -31.14
C LYS A 194 7.94 -13.53 -31.33
N GLU A 195 8.57 -14.68 -31.59
CA GLU A 195 7.87 -15.97 -31.77
C GLU A 195 7.12 -16.37 -30.50
N ASN A 196 7.72 -16.13 -29.34
CA ASN A 196 7.10 -16.39 -28.04
C ASN A 196 6.15 -15.27 -27.58
N LYS A 197 5.80 -14.30 -28.44
CA LYS A 197 4.91 -13.17 -28.11
C LYS A 197 5.31 -12.39 -26.83
N VAL A 198 6.62 -12.28 -26.58
CA VAL A 198 7.19 -11.45 -25.50
C VAL A 198 7.32 -10.00 -25.97
N ILE A 199 7.65 -9.80 -27.24
CA ILE A 199 7.77 -8.50 -27.89
C ILE A 199 6.97 -8.44 -29.19
N SER A 200 6.54 -7.25 -29.57
CA SER A 200 5.76 -7.00 -30.78
C SER A 200 6.63 -7.16 -32.05
N LYS A 201 5.98 -7.27 -33.22
CA LYS A 201 6.68 -7.32 -34.51
C LYS A 201 7.60 -6.11 -34.75
N SER A 202 7.26 -4.95 -34.17
CA SER A 202 8.04 -3.71 -34.18
C SER A 202 9.10 -3.61 -33.07
N GLY A 203 9.33 -4.66 -32.28
CA GLY A 203 10.38 -4.71 -31.24
C GLY A 203 10.04 -3.99 -29.93
N GLY A 204 8.84 -3.42 -29.81
CA GLY A 204 8.33 -2.84 -28.57
C GLY A 204 7.79 -3.91 -27.63
N PHE A 205 7.91 -3.70 -26.31
CA PHE A 205 7.31 -4.57 -25.30
C PHE A 205 5.79 -4.62 -25.44
N ILE A 206 5.21 -5.82 -25.49
CA ILE A 206 3.76 -6.04 -25.49
C ILE A 206 3.27 -5.84 -24.06
N GLY A 207 2.70 -4.67 -23.75
CA GLY A 207 2.08 -4.44 -22.43
C GLY A 207 2.30 -3.06 -21.79
N ILE A 208 3.07 -2.15 -22.39
CA ILE A 208 3.19 -0.76 -21.87
C ILE A 208 3.03 0.25 -23.01
N GLY A 209 1.77 0.67 -23.22
CA GLY A 209 1.38 1.85 -23.98
C GLY A 209 0.37 2.66 -23.14
N ARG A 210 0.38 4.00 -23.28
CA ARG A 210 -0.19 5.03 -22.38
C ARG A 210 -1.66 4.92 -21.94
N ASN A 211 -2.41 3.89 -22.31
CA ASN A 211 -3.79 3.69 -21.83
C ASN A 211 -4.02 2.22 -21.50
N GLN A 212 -4.35 1.97 -20.24
CA GLN A 212 -4.73 0.68 -19.68
C GLN A 212 -6.01 0.15 -20.35
N LYS A 213 -5.86 -0.71 -21.35
CA LYS A 213 -6.73 -1.87 -21.57
C LYS A 213 -5.84 -3.03 -22.00
N VAL A 214 -5.80 -4.06 -21.16
CA VAL A 214 -5.09 -5.32 -21.32
C VAL A 214 -5.18 -5.82 -22.77
N GLN A 215 -4.05 -5.96 -23.46
CA GLN A 215 -4.00 -6.76 -24.68
C GLN A 215 -3.81 -8.23 -24.28
N GLN A 216 -4.75 -9.08 -24.69
CA GLN A 216 -4.91 -10.49 -24.33
C GLN A 216 -3.88 -11.45 -24.97
N ASP A 217 -2.75 -10.96 -25.50
CA ASP A 217 -1.84 -11.75 -26.35
C ASP A 217 -0.40 -11.86 -25.80
N PHE A 218 -0.19 -11.55 -24.52
CA PHE A 218 1.13 -11.67 -23.88
C PHE A 218 1.35 -13.08 -23.33
N ASN A 219 2.45 -13.73 -23.74
CA ASN A 219 2.81 -15.04 -23.18
C ASN A 219 3.58 -14.87 -21.86
N THR A 220 2.84 -14.89 -20.75
CA THR A 220 3.42 -14.87 -19.40
C THR A 220 4.27 -16.10 -19.09
N GLU A 221 4.07 -17.23 -19.79
CA GLU A 221 4.77 -18.50 -19.51
C GLU A 221 6.24 -18.48 -19.93
N TYR A 222 6.60 -17.62 -20.89
CA TYR A 222 8.00 -17.46 -21.30
C TYR A 222 8.83 -16.69 -20.27
N PHE A 223 8.19 -16.04 -19.31
CA PHE A 223 8.89 -15.31 -18.26
C PHE A 223 9.26 -16.22 -17.11
N LYS A 224 10.52 -16.11 -16.69
CA LYS A 224 10.96 -16.72 -15.45
C LYS A 224 10.52 -15.85 -14.28
N LYS A 225 9.61 -16.38 -13.45
CA LYS A 225 9.24 -15.82 -12.15
C LYS A 225 10.46 -15.85 -11.22
N ILE A 226 10.77 -14.72 -10.59
CA ILE A 226 11.89 -14.57 -9.65
C ILE A 226 11.47 -13.80 -8.39
N ASP A 227 12.25 -14.00 -7.34
CA ASP A 227 12.22 -13.23 -6.11
C ASP A 227 13.33 -12.18 -6.15
N ILE A 228 12.94 -10.91 -6.17
CA ILE A 228 13.87 -9.77 -6.30
C ILE A 228 14.82 -9.65 -5.10
N THR A 229 14.51 -10.28 -3.97
CA THR A 229 15.38 -10.26 -2.78
C THR A 229 16.53 -11.25 -2.88
N LYS A 230 16.42 -12.25 -3.78
CA LYS A 230 17.41 -13.33 -3.96
C LYS A 230 18.21 -13.19 -5.24
N LEU A 231 17.62 -12.63 -6.30
CA LEU A 231 18.28 -12.50 -7.60
C LEU A 231 19.24 -11.30 -7.60
N THR A 232 20.56 -11.58 -7.59
CA THR A 232 21.61 -10.57 -7.63
C THR A 232 22.26 -10.43 -9.01
N PHE A 233 22.15 -11.45 -9.87
CA PHE A 233 22.63 -11.39 -11.25
C PHE A 233 21.85 -12.31 -12.18
N ILE A 234 21.90 -12.02 -13.49
CA ILE A 234 21.34 -12.84 -14.56
C ILE A 234 22.47 -13.19 -15.54
N PRO A 235 22.77 -14.49 -15.77
CA PRO A 235 23.74 -14.90 -16.78
C PRO A 235 23.18 -14.64 -18.18
N ILE A 236 24.03 -14.10 -19.07
CA ILE A 236 23.68 -13.72 -20.44
C ILE A 236 24.52 -14.49 -21.46
N ASN A 237 25.85 -14.42 -21.35
CA ASN A 237 26.81 -15.07 -22.25
C ASN A 237 26.54 -14.84 -23.76
N ALA A 238 26.39 -13.58 -24.17
CA ALA A 238 26.13 -13.18 -25.57
C ALA A 238 27.11 -12.11 -26.04
N LYS A 239 27.21 -11.87 -27.36
CA LYS A 239 28.12 -10.83 -27.89
C LYS A 239 27.61 -9.44 -27.52
N LYS A 240 26.29 -9.24 -27.57
CA LYS A 240 25.64 -8.02 -27.13
C LYS A 240 24.40 -8.34 -26.30
N ALA A 241 24.08 -7.45 -25.37
CA ALA A 241 22.88 -7.52 -24.56
C ALA A 241 22.27 -6.13 -24.45
N LYS A 242 20.96 -6.03 -24.68
CA LYS A 242 20.21 -4.77 -24.59
C LYS A 242 18.92 -4.98 -23.81
N LEU A 243 18.68 -4.11 -22.83
CA LEU A 243 17.42 -4.09 -22.09
C LEU A 243 16.38 -3.34 -22.93
N LEU A 244 15.22 -3.95 -23.13
CA LEU A 244 14.08 -3.29 -23.78
C LEU A 244 13.14 -2.60 -22.79
N THR A 245 13.12 -3.10 -21.56
CA THR A 245 12.34 -2.52 -20.46
C THR A 245 13.14 -1.43 -19.76
N SER A 246 12.45 -0.42 -19.24
CA SER A 246 13.11 0.71 -18.57
C SER A 246 13.50 0.34 -17.14
N HIS A 247 14.81 0.33 -16.87
CA HIS A 247 15.38 0.15 -15.53
C HIS A 247 16.44 1.25 -15.30
N PRO A 248 16.52 1.86 -14.09
CA PRO A 248 17.51 2.90 -13.82
C PRO A 248 18.94 2.41 -14.05
N THR A 249 19.73 3.10 -14.86
CA THR A 249 21.12 2.71 -15.17
C THR A 249 22.03 2.69 -13.94
N SER A 250 21.70 3.44 -12.90
CA SER A 250 22.41 3.42 -11.62
C SER A 250 22.15 2.16 -10.78
N SER A 251 21.21 1.31 -11.18
CA SER A 251 20.76 0.14 -10.41
C SER A 251 21.26 -1.21 -10.93
N TYR A 252 22.03 -1.22 -12.02
CA TYR A 252 22.64 -2.42 -12.58
C TYR A 252 23.93 -2.13 -13.37
N THR A 253 24.72 -3.18 -13.59
CA THR A 253 25.90 -3.17 -14.47
C THR A 253 25.86 -4.39 -15.40
N LEU A 254 26.44 -4.25 -16.59
CA LEU A 254 26.70 -5.36 -17.51
C LEU A 254 28.18 -5.72 -17.40
N GLU A 255 28.47 -6.92 -16.91
CA GLU A 255 29.84 -7.44 -16.74
C GLU A 255 30.17 -8.45 -17.84
N GLY A 256 31.41 -8.42 -18.31
CA GLY A 256 31.91 -9.32 -19.34
C GLY A 256 33.30 -8.92 -19.83
N THR A 257 33.67 -9.39 -21.02
CA THR A 257 34.94 -9.04 -21.68
C THR A 257 34.68 -8.15 -22.88
N ASP A 258 35.74 -7.62 -23.50
CA ASP A 258 35.64 -6.76 -24.70
C ASP A 258 34.87 -7.41 -25.88
N LYS A 259 34.67 -8.73 -25.85
CA LYS A 259 34.02 -9.50 -26.92
C LYS A 259 32.63 -10.04 -26.56
N LYS A 260 32.25 -10.07 -25.27
CA LYS A 260 30.98 -10.66 -24.82
C LYS A 260 30.49 -10.08 -23.49
N VAL A 261 29.17 -9.99 -23.35
CA VAL A 261 28.48 -9.73 -22.09
C VAL A 261 28.22 -11.07 -21.39
N GLU A 262 28.82 -11.27 -20.22
CA GLU A 262 28.69 -12.51 -19.46
C GLU A 262 27.46 -12.50 -18.56
N LYS A 263 27.19 -11.39 -17.86
CA LYS A 263 26.07 -11.28 -16.92
C LYS A 263 25.60 -9.84 -16.71
N LEU A 264 24.34 -9.71 -16.31
CA LEU A 264 23.80 -8.48 -15.72
C LEU A 264 23.85 -8.61 -14.20
N VAL A 265 24.51 -7.67 -13.54
CA VAL A 265 24.57 -7.60 -12.07
C VAL A 265 23.62 -6.50 -11.58
N ILE A 266 22.72 -6.86 -10.68
CA ILE A 266 21.75 -5.94 -10.07
C ILE A 266 22.40 -5.37 -8.81
N THR A 267 22.82 -4.10 -8.85
CA THR A 267 23.52 -3.45 -7.74
C THR A 267 22.54 -2.87 -6.71
N ASN A 268 21.33 -2.51 -7.13
CA ASN A 268 20.24 -2.10 -6.24
C ASN A 268 18.91 -2.66 -6.74
N SER A 269 18.50 -3.79 -6.15
CA SER A 269 17.27 -4.51 -6.54
C SER A 269 16.01 -3.64 -6.42
N LYS A 270 15.86 -2.87 -5.33
CA LYS A 270 14.66 -2.04 -5.14
C LYS A 270 14.51 -0.97 -6.21
N GLU A 271 15.60 -0.26 -6.54
CA GLU A 271 15.57 0.76 -7.59
C GLU A 271 15.46 0.14 -8.99
N PHE A 272 16.11 -1.00 -9.23
CA PHE A 272 16.03 -1.71 -10.51
C PHE A 272 14.59 -2.10 -10.85
N TRP A 273 13.84 -2.66 -9.90
CA TRP A 273 12.47 -3.14 -10.10
C TRP A 273 11.38 -2.10 -9.82
N LYS A 274 11.76 -0.83 -9.62
CA LYS A 274 10.83 0.25 -9.25
C LYS A 274 9.93 0.69 -10.41
N VAL A 275 10.49 0.74 -11.62
CA VAL A 275 9.80 1.23 -12.82
C VAL A 275 8.99 0.11 -13.49
N SER A 276 9.55 -1.10 -13.54
CA SER A 276 8.92 -2.28 -14.13
C SER A 276 9.27 -3.53 -13.32
N LYS A 277 8.28 -4.41 -13.12
CA LYS A 277 8.46 -5.78 -12.59
C LYS A 277 8.76 -6.81 -13.68
N TYR A 278 8.80 -6.37 -14.95
CA TYR A 278 9.19 -7.17 -16.09
C TYR A 278 10.52 -6.67 -16.64
N LEU A 279 11.46 -7.59 -16.82
CA LEU A 279 12.75 -7.35 -17.46
C LEU A 279 12.83 -8.15 -18.76
N ILE A 280 13.17 -7.47 -19.86
CA ILE A 280 13.42 -8.14 -21.14
C ILE A 280 14.82 -7.77 -21.62
N ILE A 281 15.63 -8.79 -21.86
CA ILE A 281 16.98 -8.66 -22.38
C ILE A 281 17.01 -9.31 -23.76
N VAL A 282 17.30 -8.51 -24.79
CA VAL A 282 17.57 -8.98 -26.14
C VAL A 282 19.06 -9.23 -26.28
N ILE A 283 19.41 -10.39 -26.84
CA ILE A 283 20.78 -10.79 -27.11
C ILE A 283 21.05 -10.97 -28.61
N ASP A 284 22.29 -10.67 -29.01
CA ASP A 284 22.87 -10.93 -30.34
C ASP A 284 24.18 -11.73 -30.24
#